data_AF-D0LI49-F1
#
_entry.id   AF-D0LI49-F1
#
_cell.length_a   1.000
_cell.length_b   1.000
_cell.length_c   1.000
_cell.angle_alpha   90.00
_cell.angle_beta   90.00
_cell.angle_gamma   90.00
#
_symmetry.space_group_name_H-M   'P 1'
#
loop_
_entity.id
_entity.type
_entity.pdbx_description
1 polymer ?
#
loop_
_entity_poly.entity_id
_entity_poly.type
_entity_poly.pdbx_seq_one_letter_code
_entity_poly.pdbx_strand_id
1 'polypeptide(L)'
;MNIDDKLAFSLRQALQHEAPFSANELSTLRGPLRVAGARDIAPLQQCIELRALHLHACDVSSLAALAALTKLERLHVTCSRVQDISALASCQALRELTLAFNLIEDLSPVQKLPALRHLVAVGNPLDERSFRQVLNELRDTLRAQPYAGVVVEAPSPSSWSLNRELRAAGVDALYGVYDRRSFLVRPGPNGPNGDDADILAIDRYHASDALSDWEDEGYSLEWLRDTLFSESIARSPWPQERGVQLGNAAQASEWVAAASLDEPTRRAMHTLLRRFPGLQYVRLSRERVAEWQQATGVVLPGWYAETLMVLEDIAAGHMSSVRFRGFDHRSNVGSAIDDAWFQLGVISPMGAYQHVVEHSGYAVMGIWLEGESSNLAINLRDPEDRRIYEFEADDMGERGLRQQPHVVFDSYASLLEHIRSVQLGGAMRDAPPEAIIDAIVEAADASEG
;
A
#
# COMPACT_ATOMS: atom_id res chain seq x y z
N MET A 1 -14.34 -11.72 -32.38
CA MET A 1 -14.87 -11.72 -31.01
C MET A 1 -14.67 -10.31 -30.49
N ASN A 2 -15.69 -9.64 -29.99
CA ASN A 2 -15.49 -8.34 -29.35
C ASN A 2 -14.90 -8.66 -27.97
N ILE A 3 -13.61 -8.38 -27.77
CA ILE A 3 -12.89 -8.65 -26.52
C ILE A 3 -12.77 -7.31 -25.81
N ASP A 4 -13.04 -7.28 -24.52
CA ASP A 4 -12.81 -6.11 -23.66
C ASP A 4 -11.39 -5.57 -23.83
N ASP A 5 -11.22 -4.26 -23.98
CA ASP A 5 -9.93 -3.65 -24.30
C ASP A 5 -8.86 -3.92 -23.24
N LYS A 6 -9.23 -3.99 -21.95
CA LYS A 6 -8.31 -4.30 -20.85
C LYS A 6 -7.89 -5.77 -20.90
N LEU A 7 -8.83 -6.67 -21.19
CA LEU A 7 -8.50 -8.08 -21.42
C LEU A 7 -7.65 -8.26 -22.69
N ALA A 8 -7.97 -7.56 -23.77
CA ALA A 8 -7.23 -7.60 -25.03
C ALA A 8 -5.80 -7.11 -24.84
N PHE A 9 -5.59 -6.06 -24.02
CA PHE A 9 -4.26 -5.58 -23.64
C PHE A 9 -3.45 -6.68 -22.94
N SER A 10 -4.02 -7.36 -21.94
CA SER A 10 -3.36 -8.46 -21.23
C SER A 10 -3.04 -9.65 -22.14
N LEU A 11 -3.97 -10.01 -23.02
CA LEU A 11 -3.78 -11.08 -24.00
C LEU A 11 -2.72 -10.73 -25.05
N ARG A 12 -2.68 -9.47 -25.50
CA ARG A 12 -1.63 -8.96 -26.40
C ARG A 12 -0.25 -9.08 -25.77
N GLN A 13 -0.11 -8.70 -24.49
CA GLN A 13 1.16 -8.86 -23.78
C GLN A 13 1.57 -10.32 -23.67
N ALA A 14 0.62 -11.21 -23.42
CA ALA A 14 0.87 -12.65 -23.26
C ALA A 14 1.17 -13.37 -24.58
N LEU A 15 0.50 -12.99 -25.68
CA LEU A 15 0.60 -13.63 -27.00
C LEU A 15 1.54 -12.90 -27.96
N GLN A 16 1.97 -11.67 -27.63
CA GLN A 16 2.90 -10.84 -28.41
C GLN A 16 2.39 -10.42 -29.80
N HIS A 17 1.06 -10.30 -29.96
CA HIS A 17 0.46 -9.72 -31.15
C HIS A 17 -0.89 -9.08 -30.83
N GLU A 18 -1.37 -8.22 -31.73
CA GLU A 18 -2.68 -7.58 -31.59
C GLU A 18 -3.83 -8.56 -31.89
N ALA A 19 -5.01 -8.26 -31.35
CA ALA A 19 -6.24 -8.97 -31.66
C ALA A 19 -6.53 -8.95 -33.19
N PRO A 20 -7.22 -9.97 -33.75
CA PRO A 20 -7.96 -11.03 -33.05
C PRO A 20 -7.08 -12.20 -32.59
N PHE A 21 -7.42 -12.76 -31.42
CA PHE A 21 -6.85 -14.02 -30.91
C PHE A 21 -7.70 -15.21 -31.33
N SER A 22 -7.06 -16.26 -31.82
CA SER A 22 -7.71 -17.53 -32.16
C SER A 22 -7.95 -18.39 -30.91
N ALA A 23 -8.96 -19.27 -30.99
CA ALA A 23 -9.23 -20.22 -29.91
C ALA A 23 -8.03 -21.15 -29.64
N ASN A 24 -7.24 -21.47 -30.66
CA ASN A 24 -6.05 -22.29 -30.50
C ASN A 24 -4.98 -21.56 -29.66
N GLU A 25 -4.70 -20.30 -29.97
CA GLU A 25 -3.77 -19.47 -29.19
C GLU A 25 -4.19 -19.40 -27.72
N LEU A 26 -5.46 -19.04 -27.48
CA LEU A 26 -6.01 -18.96 -26.12
C LEU A 26 -5.92 -20.31 -25.39
N SER A 27 -6.26 -21.41 -26.05
CA SER A 27 -6.22 -22.74 -25.45
C SER A 27 -4.83 -23.23 -25.07
N THR A 28 -3.78 -22.66 -25.65
CA THR A 28 -2.39 -23.03 -25.35
C THR A 28 -1.73 -22.14 -24.30
N LEU A 29 -2.39 -21.07 -23.87
CA LEU A 29 -1.84 -20.09 -22.93
C LEU A 29 -1.69 -20.70 -21.52
N ARG A 30 -0.45 -20.82 -21.05
CA ARG A 30 -0.09 -21.44 -19.75
C ARG A 30 0.32 -20.46 -18.66
N GLY A 31 0.90 -19.33 -19.06
CA GLY A 31 1.58 -18.39 -18.16
C GLY A 31 0.64 -17.70 -17.18
N PRO A 32 1.17 -16.97 -16.19
CA PRO A 32 0.32 -16.10 -15.38
C PRO A 32 -0.29 -15.04 -16.29
N LEU A 33 -1.62 -14.92 -16.28
CA LEU A 33 -2.33 -13.82 -16.93
C LEU A 33 -2.77 -12.83 -15.87
N ARG A 34 -2.49 -11.54 -16.09
CA ARG A 34 -2.93 -10.45 -15.21
C ARG A 34 -3.88 -9.56 -15.98
N VAL A 35 -5.09 -9.39 -15.48
CA VAL A 35 -6.15 -8.58 -16.08
C VAL A 35 -6.58 -7.55 -15.05
N ALA A 36 -6.56 -6.29 -15.45
CA ALA A 36 -6.84 -5.16 -14.57
C ALA A 36 -7.92 -4.29 -15.22
N GLY A 37 -9.03 -4.05 -14.51
CA GLY A 37 -10.09 -3.16 -14.98
C GLY A 37 -11.02 -3.67 -16.08
N ALA A 38 -10.94 -4.95 -16.44
CA ALA A 38 -11.82 -5.53 -17.46
C ALA A 38 -13.28 -5.61 -16.98
N ARG A 39 -14.22 -5.38 -17.89
CA ARG A 39 -15.67 -5.52 -17.65
C ARG A 39 -16.22 -6.84 -18.18
N ASP A 40 -15.52 -7.46 -19.13
CA ASP A 40 -15.85 -8.78 -19.66
C ASP A 40 -14.62 -9.69 -19.68
N ILE A 41 -14.77 -10.86 -19.03
CA ILE A 41 -13.76 -11.92 -18.98
C ILE A 41 -14.22 -13.22 -19.67
N ALA A 42 -15.36 -13.23 -20.37
CA ALA A 42 -15.88 -14.40 -21.06
C ALA A 42 -14.86 -15.11 -21.97
N PRO A 43 -13.98 -14.41 -22.73
CA PRO A 43 -12.98 -15.07 -23.56
C PRO A 43 -12.01 -15.98 -22.77
N LEU A 44 -11.81 -15.74 -21.46
CA LEU A 44 -10.93 -16.56 -20.62
C LEU A 44 -11.37 -18.02 -20.56
N GLN A 45 -12.64 -18.35 -20.83
CA GLN A 45 -13.12 -19.73 -20.90
C GLN A 45 -12.32 -20.60 -21.88
N GLN A 46 -11.70 -19.99 -22.88
CA GLN A 46 -10.87 -20.69 -23.86
C GLN A 46 -9.44 -20.96 -23.35
N CYS A 47 -8.99 -20.29 -22.29
CA CYS A 47 -7.65 -20.42 -21.71
C CYS A 47 -7.50 -21.66 -20.81
N ILE A 48 -7.84 -22.83 -21.33
CA ILE A 48 -7.95 -24.09 -20.55
C ILE A 48 -6.61 -24.60 -19.97
N GLU A 49 -5.47 -24.13 -20.48
CA GLU A 49 -4.13 -24.49 -19.97
C GLU A 49 -3.58 -23.51 -18.94
N LEU A 50 -4.34 -22.45 -18.59
CA LEU A 50 -3.89 -21.40 -17.68
C LEU A 50 -3.65 -21.95 -16.26
N ARG A 51 -2.49 -21.63 -15.68
CA ARG A 51 -2.12 -22.08 -14.32
C ARG A 51 -2.21 -21.00 -13.27
N ALA A 52 -2.13 -19.73 -13.66
CA ALA A 52 -2.24 -18.61 -12.74
C ALA A 52 -3.03 -17.46 -13.39
N LEU A 53 -3.97 -16.90 -12.65
CA LEU A 53 -4.79 -15.77 -13.09
C LEU A 53 -4.86 -14.73 -11.97
N HIS A 54 -4.63 -13.48 -12.33
CA HIS A 54 -4.90 -12.32 -11.48
C HIS A 54 -5.97 -11.46 -12.16
N LEU A 55 -7.11 -11.29 -11.50
CA LEU A 55 -8.13 -10.30 -11.81
C LEU A 55 -8.07 -9.22 -10.74
N HIS A 56 -7.81 -7.99 -11.15
CA HIS A 56 -7.73 -6.85 -10.26
C HIS A 56 -8.65 -5.74 -10.74
N ALA A 57 -9.36 -5.09 -9.82
CA ALA A 57 -10.23 -3.95 -10.14
C ALA A 57 -11.21 -4.18 -11.31
N CYS A 58 -11.58 -5.43 -11.60
CA CYS A 58 -12.46 -5.75 -12.72
C CYS A 58 -13.91 -5.42 -12.36
N ASP A 59 -14.77 -5.20 -13.36
CA ASP A 59 -16.20 -5.01 -13.17
C ASP A 59 -16.95 -6.29 -13.55
N VAL A 60 -16.67 -7.38 -12.82
CA VAL A 60 -17.18 -8.73 -13.13
C VAL A 60 -17.94 -9.30 -11.95
N SER A 61 -19.25 -9.51 -12.11
CA SER A 61 -20.10 -10.03 -11.03
C SER A 61 -20.02 -11.55 -10.85
N SER A 62 -19.54 -12.29 -11.85
CA SER A 62 -19.45 -13.76 -11.84
C SER A 62 -18.15 -14.25 -12.46
N LEU A 63 -17.63 -15.34 -11.90
CA LEU A 63 -16.46 -16.06 -12.42
C LEU A 63 -16.83 -17.21 -13.37
N ALA A 64 -18.03 -17.20 -13.97
CA ALA A 64 -18.51 -18.27 -14.87
C ALA A 64 -17.51 -18.66 -15.97
N ALA A 65 -16.75 -17.68 -16.51
CA ALA A 65 -15.71 -17.93 -17.52
C ALA A 65 -14.60 -18.88 -17.04
N LEU A 66 -14.39 -19.02 -15.72
CA LEU A 66 -13.33 -19.85 -15.15
C LEU A 66 -13.73 -21.33 -15.02
N ALA A 67 -14.99 -21.70 -15.29
CA ALA A 67 -15.49 -23.06 -15.06
C ALA A 67 -14.71 -24.16 -15.84
N ALA A 68 -14.10 -23.81 -16.98
CA ALA A 68 -13.32 -24.74 -17.80
C ALA A 68 -11.84 -24.82 -17.42
N LEU A 69 -11.35 -23.94 -16.53
CA LEU A 69 -9.92 -23.78 -16.20
C LEU A 69 -9.51 -24.76 -15.09
N THR A 70 -9.73 -26.05 -15.35
CA THR A 70 -9.46 -27.14 -14.39
C THR A 70 -7.98 -27.27 -13.99
N LYS A 71 -7.07 -26.65 -14.75
CA LYS A 71 -5.62 -26.60 -14.53
C LYS A 71 -5.15 -25.38 -13.73
N LEU A 72 -6.05 -24.49 -13.35
CA LEU A 72 -5.71 -23.28 -12.60
C LEU A 72 -5.23 -23.65 -11.20
N GLU A 73 -4.01 -23.25 -10.86
CA GLU A 73 -3.37 -23.54 -9.57
C GLU A 73 -3.40 -22.33 -8.64
N ARG A 74 -3.35 -21.11 -9.19
CA ARG A 74 -3.39 -19.86 -8.43
C ARG A 74 -4.42 -18.89 -9.03
N LEU A 75 -5.29 -18.37 -8.18
CA LEU A 75 -6.28 -17.38 -8.56
C LEU A 75 -6.29 -16.24 -7.55
N HIS A 76 -5.98 -15.04 -8.03
CA HIS A 76 -6.15 -13.82 -7.25
C HIS A 76 -7.25 -12.99 -7.91
N VAL A 77 -8.33 -12.74 -7.18
CA VAL A 77 -9.42 -11.86 -7.59
C VAL A 77 -9.56 -10.82 -6.50
N THR A 78 -9.07 -9.62 -6.77
CA THR A 78 -9.05 -8.52 -5.79
C THR A 78 -9.84 -7.34 -6.31
N CYS A 79 -10.62 -6.71 -5.43
CA CYS A 79 -11.33 -5.47 -5.73
C CYS A 79 -12.22 -5.55 -7.00
N SER A 80 -12.80 -6.70 -7.34
CA SER A 80 -13.35 -6.96 -8.69
C SER A 80 -14.88 -7.15 -8.76
N ARG A 81 -15.61 -6.69 -7.72
CA ARG A 81 -17.09 -6.76 -7.62
C ARG A 81 -17.71 -8.16 -7.79
N VAL A 82 -16.91 -9.22 -7.68
CA VAL A 82 -17.39 -10.59 -7.83
C VAL A 82 -18.39 -10.93 -6.73
N GLN A 83 -19.52 -11.51 -7.11
CA GLN A 83 -20.55 -12.02 -6.21
C GLN A 83 -20.63 -13.54 -6.32
N ASP A 84 -20.61 -14.06 -7.55
CA ASP A 84 -20.77 -15.47 -7.84
C ASP A 84 -19.42 -16.15 -8.14
N ILE A 85 -19.02 -17.03 -7.22
CA ILE A 85 -17.82 -17.88 -7.32
C ILE A 85 -18.15 -19.36 -7.57
N SER A 86 -19.39 -19.71 -7.93
CA SER A 86 -19.83 -21.10 -8.10
C SER A 86 -18.98 -21.89 -9.10
N ALA A 87 -18.49 -21.22 -10.14
CA ALA A 87 -17.61 -21.79 -11.16
C ALA A 87 -16.28 -22.33 -10.60
N LEU A 88 -15.82 -21.81 -9.46
CA LEU A 88 -14.57 -22.28 -8.84
C LEU A 88 -14.65 -23.75 -8.42
N ALA A 89 -15.85 -24.30 -8.17
CA ALA A 89 -16.02 -25.71 -7.85
C ALA A 89 -15.42 -26.67 -8.89
N SER A 90 -15.23 -26.23 -10.15
CA SER A 90 -14.58 -27.02 -11.21
C SER A 90 -13.06 -26.88 -11.25
N CYS A 91 -12.47 -25.90 -10.55
CA CYS A 91 -11.03 -25.61 -10.54
C CYS A 91 -10.27 -26.55 -9.58
N GLN A 92 -10.30 -27.84 -9.87
CA GLN A 92 -9.81 -28.91 -8.97
C GLN A 92 -8.31 -28.84 -8.64
N ALA A 93 -7.51 -28.14 -9.46
CA ALA A 93 -6.08 -27.94 -9.23
C ALA A 93 -5.76 -26.72 -8.35
N LEU A 94 -6.75 -25.93 -7.93
CA LEU A 94 -6.53 -24.66 -7.26
C LEU A 94 -5.93 -24.85 -5.86
N ARG A 95 -4.78 -24.22 -5.61
CA ARG A 95 -4.00 -24.29 -4.37
C ARG A 95 -4.01 -22.98 -3.60
N GLU A 96 -3.96 -21.86 -4.32
CA GLU A 96 -3.94 -20.52 -3.73
C GLU A 96 -5.11 -19.72 -4.30
N LEU A 97 -5.95 -19.20 -3.39
CA LEU A 97 -7.14 -18.44 -3.73
C LEU A 97 -7.20 -17.16 -2.90
N THR A 98 -7.07 -16.02 -3.57
CA THR A 98 -7.35 -14.70 -2.98
C THR A 98 -8.64 -14.16 -3.58
N LEU A 99 -9.59 -13.79 -2.72
CA LEU A 99 -10.90 -13.23 -3.06
C LEU A 99 -11.12 -11.88 -2.36
N ALA A 100 -10.04 -11.20 -1.97
CA ALA A 100 -10.12 -10.03 -1.09
C ALA A 100 -10.90 -8.86 -1.72
N PHE A 101 -11.70 -8.17 -0.90
CA PHE A 101 -12.46 -6.99 -1.29
C PHE A 101 -13.36 -7.22 -2.52
N ASN A 102 -14.20 -8.25 -2.46
CA ASN A 102 -15.27 -8.48 -3.44
C ASN A 102 -16.65 -8.43 -2.76
N LEU A 103 -17.71 -8.77 -3.49
CA LEU A 103 -19.09 -8.74 -3.02
C LEU A 103 -19.63 -10.17 -2.77
N ILE A 104 -18.75 -11.07 -2.33
CA ILE A 104 -19.09 -12.50 -2.17
C ILE A 104 -19.90 -12.67 -0.88
N GLU A 105 -21.06 -13.30 -1.01
CA GLU A 105 -21.91 -13.69 0.12
C GLU A 105 -21.77 -15.20 0.41
N ASP A 106 -21.80 -16.06 -0.62
CA ASP A 106 -21.68 -17.51 -0.46
C ASP A 106 -20.25 -18.01 -0.74
N LEU A 107 -19.58 -18.48 0.31
CA LEU A 107 -18.23 -19.06 0.25
C LEU A 107 -18.25 -20.60 0.12
N SER A 108 -19.43 -21.24 0.14
CA SER A 108 -19.55 -22.70 0.09
C SER A 108 -18.90 -23.37 -1.16
N PRO A 109 -18.80 -22.73 -2.34
CA PRO A 109 -18.10 -23.34 -3.48
C PRO A 109 -16.63 -23.67 -3.20
N VAL A 110 -15.98 -22.93 -2.30
CA VAL A 110 -14.57 -23.14 -1.92
C VAL A 110 -14.35 -24.49 -1.22
N GLN A 111 -15.37 -25.04 -0.56
CA GLN A 111 -15.30 -26.36 0.10
C GLN A 111 -15.12 -27.52 -0.89
N LYS A 112 -15.39 -27.28 -2.17
CA LYS A 112 -15.26 -28.27 -3.25
C LYS A 112 -13.87 -28.28 -3.88
N LEU A 113 -12.91 -27.53 -3.32
CA LEU A 113 -11.53 -27.42 -3.80
C LEU A 113 -10.60 -28.35 -3.00
N PRO A 114 -10.33 -29.58 -3.48
CA PRO A 114 -9.59 -30.57 -2.69
C PRO A 114 -8.09 -30.25 -2.55
N ALA A 115 -7.54 -29.42 -3.45
CA ALA A 115 -6.13 -29.06 -3.48
C ALA A 115 -5.81 -27.73 -2.79
N LEU A 116 -6.82 -27.04 -2.24
CA LEU A 116 -6.65 -25.71 -1.66
C LEU A 116 -5.73 -25.77 -0.44
N ARG A 117 -4.85 -24.76 -0.32
CA ARG A 117 -3.87 -24.62 0.76
C ARG A 117 -3.85 -23.22 1.37
N HIS A 118 -4.21 -22.21 0.59
CA HIS A 118 -4.22 -20.82 1.01
C HIS A 118 -5.52 -20.14 0.55
N LEU A 119 -6.19 -19.46 1.49
CA LEU A 119 -7.42 -18.72 1.24
C LEU A 119 -7.35 -17.34 1.88
N VAL A 120 -7.59 -16.30 1.08
CA VAL A 120 -7.85 -14.95 1.57
C VAL A 120 -9.25 -14.54 1.16
N ALA A 121 -10.12 -14.25 2.11
CA ALA A 121 -11.52 -13.84 1.89
C ALA A 121 -11.86 -12.50 2.59
N VAL A 122 -10.85 -11.75 3.04
CA VAL A 122 -10.99 -10.46 3.73
C VAL A 122 -11.82 -9.47 2.90
N GLY A 123 -12.60 -8.62 3.56
CA GLY A 123 -13.34 -7.54 2.89
C GLY A 123 -14.52 -8.01 2.05
N ASN A 124 -15.10 -9.18 2.34
CA ASN A 124 -16.33 -9.65 1.69
C ASN A 124 -17.53 -9.61 2.65
N PRO A 125 -18.73 -9.26 2.17
CA PRO A 125 -19.97 -9.28 2.96
C PRO A 125 -20.54 -10.71 3.08
N LEU A 126 -19.71 -11.67 3.53
CA LEU A 126 -20.08 -13.09 3.62
C LEU A 126 -21.44 -13.28 4.32
N ASP A 127 -22.25 -14.22 3.86
CA ASP A 127 -23.47 -14.60 4.55
C ASP A 127 -23.17 -15.31 5.88
N GLU A 128 -24.22 -15.49 6.68
CA GLU A 128 -24.10 -16.02 8.03
C GLU A 128 -23.49 -17.43 8.07
N ARG A 129 -23.90 -18.26 7.11
CA ARG A 129 -23.43 -19.63 6.98
C ARG A 129 -21.95 -19.63 6.57
N SER A 130 -21.58 -18.81 5.60
CA SER A 130 -20.23 -18.71 5.09
C SER A 130 -19.27 -18.25 6.18
N PHE A 131 -19.67 -17.23 6.94
CA PHE A 131 -18.84 -16.69 8.01
C PHE A 131 -18.71 -17.62 9.22
N ARG A 132 -19.82 -18.13 9.75
CA ARG A 132 -19.82 -18.91 11.00
C ARG A 132 -19.49 -20.39 10.81
N GLN A 133 -19.83 -20.97 9.66
CA GLN A 133 -19.70 -22.40 9.43
C GLN A 133 -18.62 -22.72 8.39
N VAL A 134 -18.76 -22.23 7.16
CA VAL A 134 -17.88 -22.61 6.05
C VAL A 134 -16.42 -22.25 6.34
N LEU A 135 -16.14 -21.04 6.84
CA LEU A 135 -14.78 -20.64 7.22
C LEU A 135 -14.17 -21.54 8.29
N ASN A 136 -14.96 -22.00 9.26
CA ASN A 136 -14.47 -22.89 10.32
C ASN A 136 -14.18 -24.28 9.76
N GLU A 137 -15.08 -24.83 8.95
CA GLU A 137 -14.87 -26.11 8.27
C GLU A 137 -13.64 -26.08 7.35
N LEU A 138 -13.41 -24.96 6.63
CA LEU A 138 -12.23 -24.75 5.81
C LEU A 138 -10.96 -24.68 6.67
N ARG A 139 -10.96 -23.94 7.79
CA ARG A 139 -9.82 -23.89 8.72
C ARG A 139 -9.46 -25.27 9.24
N ASP A 140 -10.44 -26.06 9.63
CA ASP A 140 -10.21 -27.42 10.15
C ASP A 140 -9.67 -28.35 9.07
N THR A 141 -10.29 -28.33 7.88
CA THR A 141 -9.88 -29.14 6.73
C THR A 141 -8.44 -28.84 6.31
N LEU A 142 -8.08 -27.56 6.28
CA LEU A 142 -6.76 -27.14 5.84
C LEU A 142 -5.68 -27.37 6.92
N ARG A 143 -6.01 -27.19 8.21
CA ARG A 143 -5.09 -27.52 9.34
C ARG A 143 -4.74 -29.01 9.42
N ALA A 144 -5.65 -29.89 8.98
CA ALA A 144 -5.42 -31.33 9.00
C ALA A 144 -4.41 -31.82 7.94
N GLN A 145 -3.95 -30.96 7.01
CA GLN A 145 -3.01 -31.35 5.96
C GLN A 145 -1.55 -31.39 6.49
N PRO A 146 -0.77 -32.44 6.17
CA PRO A 146 0.54 -32.73 6.78
C PRO A 146 1.70 -31.80 6.35
N TYR A 147 1.47 -30.77 5.52
CA TYR A 147 2.50 -29.86 5.04
C TYR A 147 2.06 -28.38 5.10
N ALA A 148 2.82 -27.60 5.89
CA ALA A 148 3.21 -26.20 5.72
C ALA A 148 2.13 -25.08 5.74
N GLY A 149 2.35 -24.07 6.61
CA GLY A 149 2.08 -22.65 6.32
C GLY A 149 0.66 -22.28 5.87
N VAL A 150 -0.35 -23.09 6.19
CA VAL A 150 -1.73 -22.87 5.79
C VAL A 150 -2.25 -21.60 6.46
N VAL A 151 -2.64 -20.64 5.63
CA VAL A 151 -3.18 -19.36 6.07
C VAL A 151 -4.59 -19.22 5.48
N VAL A 152 -5.58 -19.18 6.38
CA VAL A 152 -6.93 -18.70 6.08
C VAL A 152 -7.06 -17.30 6.65
N GLU A 153 -6.88 -16.31 5.80
CA GLU A 153 -7.16 -14.92 6.11
C GLU A 153 -8.62 -14.64 5.81
N ALA A 154 -9.40 -14.42 6.85
CA ALA A 154 -10.83 -14.17 6.73
C ALA A 154 -11.19 -12.89 7.48
N PRO A 155 -12.37 -12.30 7.19
CA PRO A 155 -12.86 -11.17 7.95
C PRO A 155 -12.84 -11.44 9.46
N SER A 156 -12.46 -10.45 10.26
CA SER A 156 -12.77 -10.45 11.70
C SER A 156 -14.28 -10.27 11.90
N PRO A 157 -14.86 -10.66 13.06
CA PRO A 157 -16.29 -10.44 13.34
C PRO A 157 -16.74 -9.00 13.12
N SER A 158 -15.94 -8.02 13.54
CA SER A 158 -16.24 -6.60 13.37
C SER A 158 -16.19 -6.18 11.89
N SER A 159 -15.14 -6.57 11.15
CA SER A 159 -15.04 -6.24 9.72
C SER A 159 -16.14 -6.93 8.89
N TRP A 160 -16.55 -8.12 9.30
CA TRP A 160 -17.63 -8.86 8.67
C TRP A 160 -18.99 -8.20 8.91
N SER A 161 -19.32 -7.86 10.16
CA SER A 161 -20.57 -7.15 10.49
C SER A 161 -20.68 -5.84 9.72
N LEU A 162 -19.59 -5.06 9.71
CA LEU A 162 -19.54 -3.78 9.00
C LEU A 162 -19.80 -3.96 7.50
N ASN A 163 -19.16 -4.93 6.83
CA ASN A 163 -19.41 -5.17 5.41
C ASN A 163 -20.86 -5.57 5.11
N ARG A 164 -21.49 -6.35 5.99
CA ARG A 164 -22.92 -6.69 5.83
C ARG A 164 -23.82 -5.48 6.02
N GLU A 165 -23.51 -4.60 6.96
CA GLU A 165 -24.23 -3.36 7.20
C GLU A 165 -24.07 -2.38 6.03
N LEU A 166 -22.83 -2.17 5.54
CA LEU A 166 -22.53 -1.39 4.34
C LEU A 166 -23.35 -1.90 3.15
N ARG A 167 -23.34 -3.22 2.94
CA ARG A 167 -24.10 -3.88 1.88
C ARG A 167 -25.60 -3.66 2.03
N ALA A 168 -26.15 -3.83 3.23
CA ALA A 168 -27.58 -3.64 3.51
C ALA A 168 -28.03 -2.19 3.32
N ALA A 169 -27.13 -1.23 3.59
CA ALA A 169 -27.35 0.19 3.34
C ALA A 169 -27.11 0.60 1.87
N GLY A 170 -26.72 -0.32 0.98
CA GLY A 170 -26.43 -0.04 -0.42
C GLY A 170 -25.15 0.77 -0.63
N VAL A 171 -24.26 0.81 0.36
CA VAL A 171 -22.98 1.51 0.29
C VAL A 171 -22.01 0.64 -0.51
N ASP A 172 -21.51 1.19 -1.61
CA ASP A 172 -20.52 0.58 -2.49
C ASP A 172 -19.10 0.72 -1.93
N ALA A 173 -18.87 0.13 -0.76
CA ALA A 173 -17.55 0.01 -0.15
C ALA A 173 -17.42 -1.25 0.70
N LEU A 174 -16.17 -1.65 0.88
CA LEU A 174 -15.76 -2.84 1.59
C LEU A 174 -14.64 -2.50 2.56
N TYR A 175 -14.78 -2.93 3.80
CA TYR A 175 -13.79 -2.75 4.85
C TYR A 175 -13.07 -4.06 5.16
N GLY A 176 -11.76 -4.02 5.33
CA GLY A 176 -11.00 -5.23 5.65
C GLY A 176 -9.64 -4.92 6.22
N VAL A 177 -9.17 -5.77 7.12
CA VAL A 177 -7.80 -5.73 7.61
C VAL A 177 -6.98 -6.75 6.85
N TYR A 178 -6.03 -6.29 6.06
CA TYR A 178 -5.14 -7.11 5.26
C TYR A 178 -3.70 -6.72 5.57
N ASP A 179 -2.82 -7.70 5.80
CA ASP A 179 -1.42 -7.46 6.20
C ASP A 179 -1.26 -6.42 7.34
N ARG A 180 -2.10 -6.56 8.39
CA ARG A 180 -2.15 -5.67 9.58
C ARG A 180 -2.51 -4.21 9.30
N ARG A 181 -2.93 -3.87 8.10
CA ARG A 181 -3.44 -2.55 7.72
C ARG A 181 -4.94 -2.65 7.47
N SER A 182 -5.69 -1.65 7.91
CA SER A 182 -7.12 -1.60 7.60
C SER A 182 -7.31 -0.86 6.28
N PHE A 183 -8.29 -1.27 5.49
CA PHE A 183 -8.58 -0.66 4.21
C PHE A 183 -10.08 -0.46 4.07
N LEU A 184 -10.46 0.65 3.44
CA LEU A 184 -11.77 0.87 2.85
C LEU A 184 -11.60 0.90 1.34
N VAL A 185 -12.35 0.04 0.64
CA VAL A 185 -12.18 -0.20 -0.79
C VAL A 185 -13.52 -0.02 -1.49
N ARG A 186 -13.54 0.75 -2.57
CA ARG A 186 -14.64 0.69 -3.54
C ARG A 186 -14.21 -0.16 -4.74
N PRO A 187 -14.70 -1.40 -4.84
CA PRO A 187 -14.25 -2.36 -5.85
C PRO A 187 -14.67 -1.94 -7.26
N GLY A 188 -13.97 -2.44 -8.27
CA GLY A 188 -14.16 -2.12 -9.69
C GLY A 188 -13.15 -1.09 -10.22
N PRO A 189 -13.21 -0.77 -11.52
CA PRO A 189 -12.22 0.06 -12.22
C PRO A 189 -12.46 1.55 -11.96
N ASN A 190 -12.29 1.98 -10.71
CA ASN A 190 -12.59 3.35 -10.28
C ASN A 190 -11.34 4.27 -10.25
N GLY A 191 -10.14 3.69 -10.33
CA GLY A 191 -8.88 4.43 -10.34
C GLY A 191 -8.68 5.29 -11.60
N PRO A 192 -7.66 6.18 -11.61
CA PRO A 192 -7.49 7.23 -12.63
C PRO A 192 -7.46 6.71 -14.08
N ASN A 193 -6.92 5.51 -14.30
CA ASN A 193 -6.81 4.88 -15.62
C ASN A 193 -7.81 3.74 -15.84
N GLY A 194 -8.75 3.53 -14.90
CA GLY A 194 -9.75 2.47 -14.94
C GLY A 194 -9.16 1.05 -14.91
N ASP A 195 -7.98 0.88 -14.32
CA ASP A 195 -7.26 -0.39 -14.12
C ASP A 195 -7.04 -0.71 -12.62
N ASP A 196 -7.40 0.20 -11.72
CA ASP A 196 -7.30 0.04 -10.27
C ASP A 196 -8.65 0.35 -9.59
N ALA A 197 -8.79 -0.07 -8.34
CA ALA A 197 -9.89 0.25 -7.46
C ALA A 197 -9.56 1.47 -6.59
N ASP A 198 -10.58 2.10 -6.03
CA ASP A 198 -10.35 3.14 -5.03
C ASP A 198 -10.06 2.47 -3.67
N ILE A 199 -8.82 2.57 -3.22
CA ILE A 199 -8.34 1.94 -1.98
C ILE A 199 -7.85 3.04 -1.03
N LEU A 200 -8.45 3.10 0.15
CA LEU A 200 -8.04 3.97 1.23
C LEU A 200 -7.49 3.13 2.39
N ALA A 201 -6.22 3.33 2.73
CA ALA A 201 -5.65 2.74 3.95
C ALA A 201 -6.13 3.51 5.19
N ILE A 202 -6.56 2.77 6.21
CA ILE A 202 -7.01 3.25 7.52
C ILE A 202 -6.05 2.69 8.56
N ASP A 203 -5.18 3.53 9.12
CA ASP A 203 -4.21 3.14 10.14
C ASP A 203 -4.82 3.16 11.56
N ARG A 204 -4.25 2.36 12.47
CA ARG A 204 -4.58 2.28 13.90
C ARG A 204 -4.42 3.62 14.63
N TYR A 205 -3.56 4.55 14.19
CA TYR A 205 -3.50 5.91 14.76
C TYR A 205 -4.58 6.86 14.23
N HIS A 206 -5.30 6.46 13.17
CA HIS A 206 -6.51 7.13 12.66
C HIS A 206 -7.80 6.53 13.25
N ALA A 207 -7.70 5.49 14.07
CA ALA A 207 -8.83 4.80 14.69
C ALA A 207 -8.65 4.56 16.21
N SER A 208 -7.59 5.10 16.83
CA SER A 208 -7.11 4.62 18.14
C SER A 208 -8.05 4.90 19.31
N ASP A 209 -8.91 5.91 19.22
CA ASP A 209 -9.93 6.18 20.27
C ASP A 209 -11.37 5.89 19.78
N ALA A 210 -11.57 5.59 18.50
CA ALA A 210 -12.89 5.55 17.89
C ALA A 210 -13.54 4.16 17.88
N LEU A 211 -12.81 3.09 18.24
CA LEU A 211 -13.30 1.70 18.19
C LEU A 211 -13.39 1.03 19.56
N SER A 212 -12.87 1.64 20.63
CA SER A 212 -12.88 1.07 21.98
C SER A 212 -14.20 1.31 22.74
N ASP A 213 -15.04 2.25 22.31
CA ASP A 213 -16.30 2.61 22.99
C ASP A 213 -17.57 2.12 22.23
N TRP A 214 -17.46 1.12 21.34
CA TRP A 214 -18.58 0.59 20.54
C TRP A 214 -19.52 -0.37 21.29
N GLU A 215 -19.64 -0.20 22.60
CA GLU A 215 -20.66 -0.81 23.45
C GLU A 215 -21.65 0.27 23.90
N ASP A 216 -22.48 0.79 22.98
CA ASP A 216 -23.87 1.20 23.23
C ASP A 216 -24.40 2.12 22.10
N GLU A 217 -25.58 1.77 21.59
CA GLU A 217 -26.54 2.69 20.95
C GLU A 217 -26.23 3.32 19.56
N GLY A 218 -26.42 2.53 18.49
CA GLY A 218 -27.35 2.94 17.42
C GLY A 218 -26.95 4.03 16.39
N TYR A 219 -25.65 4.21 16.11
CA TYR A 219 -24.99 4.87 14.96
C TYR A 219 -25.31 6.35 14.61
N SER A 220 -24.32 7.10 14.08
CA SER A 220 -24.61 8.17 13.09
C SER A 220 -23.45 8.41 12.12
N LEU A 221 -23.70 8.29 10.80
CA LEU A 221 -22.77 8.64 9.72
C LEU A 221 -22.96 10.14 9.36
N GLU A 222 -22.38 11.08 10.10
CA GLU A 222 -21.59 12.19 9.51
C GLU A 222 -20.23 11.64 8.98
N TRP A 223 -20.10 10.31 9.06
CA TRP A 223 -19.07 9.57 9.77
C TRP A 223 -18.67 8.29 9.03
N LEU A 224 -19.42 7.91 7.99
CA LEU A 224 -18.83 7.50 6.73
C LEU A 224 -18.92 8.75 5.83
N ARG A 225 -19.82 9.73 6.11
CA ARG A 225 -20.63 10.71 5.29
C ARG A 225 -19.98 12.07 5.03
N ASP A 226 -18.83 12.09 4.37
CA ASP A 226 -18.91 12.30 2.92
C ASP A 226 -19.11 11.03 2.07
N THR A 227 -19.23 9.89 2.76
CA THR A 227 -19.44 8.47 2.39
C THR A 227 -19.42 8.22 0.92
N LEU A 228 -18.27 7.71 0.53
CA LEU A 228 -17.89 7.39 -0.81
C LEU A 228 -17.35 8.60 -1.56
N PHE A 229 -18.13 9.66 -1.86
CA PHE A 229 -17.65 10.90 -2.50
C PHE A 229 -18.75 11.97 -2.64
N SER A 230 -18.48 13.24 -2.34
CA SER A 230 -19.38 14.33 -2.79
C SER A 230 -18.86 15.11 -4.01
N GLU A 231 -17.55 15.17 -4.25
CA GLU A 231 -16.96 15.71 -5.49
C GLU A 231 -15.66 14.96 -5.82
N SER A 232 -15.62 14.30 -6.97
CA SER A 232 -14.37 13.87 -7.61
C SER A 232 -13.38 15.05 -7.63
N ILE A 233 -12.21 14.87 -7.01
CA ILE A 233 -11.03 15.75 -7.16
C ILE A 233 -11.26 17.19 -6.64
N ALA A 234 -11.02 17.43 -5.34
CA ALA A 234 -10.68 18.80 -4.90
C ALA A 234 -9.79 18.92 -3.65
N ARG A 235 -9.83 18.00 -2.67
CA ARG A 235 -9.03 18.15 -1.44
C ARG A 235 -8.61 16.80 -0.88
N SER A 236 -7.30 16.55 -0.92
CA SER A 236 -6.67 15.45 -0.19
C SER A 236 -6.96 15.55 1.32
N PRO A 237 -7.18 14.42 2.04
CA PRO A 237 -7.69 14.42 3.40
C PRO A 237 -6.54 14.51 4.41
N TRP A 238 -5.95 15.68 4.57
CA TRP A 238 -5.32 16.04 5.84
C TRP A 238 -5.76 17.43 6.27
N PRO A 239 -6.77 17.51 7.14
CA PRO A 239 -6.77 18.56 8.14
C PRO A 239 -7.14 18.03 9.54
N GLN A 240 -6.22 18.28 10.48
CA GLN A 240 -6.40 18.32 11.94
C GLN A 240 -6.29 16.99 12.70
N GLU A 241 -5.22 16.22 12.49
CA GLU A 241 -4.70 15.38 13.58
C GLU A 241 -4.20 16.30 14.71
N ARG A 242 -4.52 15.95 15.97
CA ARG A 242 -4.04 16.68 17.14
C ARG A 242 -2.51 16.68 17.12
N GLY A 243 -1.94 17.87 16.94
CA GLY A 243 -0.49 18.02 16.88
C GLY A 243 0.17 17.80 15.52
N VAL A 244 -0.56 17.75 14.40
CA VAL A 244 0.03 17.85 13.06
C VAL A 244 -0.24 19.25 12.50
N GLN A 245 0.79 19.93 12.01
CA GLN A 245 0.65 21.25 11.40
C GLN A 245 1.15 21.25 9.96
N LEU A 246 0.32 21.78 9.06
CA LEU A 246 0.62 21.96 7.65
C LEU A 246 1.04 23.40 7.37
N GLY A 247 1.94 23.56 6.40
CA GLY A 247 2.44 24.87 6.00
C GLY A 247 3.01 24.84 4.60
N ASN A 248 2.92 25.98 3.90
CA ASN A 248 3.68 26.19 2.68
C ASN A 248 5.17 26.41 2.98
N ALA A 249 6.01 26.51 1.95
CA ALA A 249 7.46 26.70 2.11
C ALA A 249 7.85 27.92 2.98
N ALA A 250 7.07 29.01 2.92
CA ALA A 250 7.33 30.20 3.74
C ALA A 250 7.06 29.93 5.22
N GLN A 251 5.91 29.31 5.54
CA GLN A 251 5.56 28.90 6.91
C GLN A 251 6.56 27.86 7.44
N ALA A 252 6.96 26.90 6.61
CA ALA A 252 7.99 25.93 6.97
C ALA A 252 9.36 26.60 7.23
N SER A 253 9.70 27.64 6.47
CA SER A 253 10.91 28.41 6.70
C SER A 253 10.87 29.15 8.04
N GLU A 254 9.71 29.63 8.47
CA GLU A 254 9.52 30.19 9.82
C GLU A 254 9.69 29.12 10.90
N TRP A 255 9.19 27.89 10.67
CA TRP A 255 9.40 26.77 11.61
C TRP A 255 10.87 26.44 11.77
N VAL A 256 11.62 26.35 10.68
CA VAL A 256 13.07 26.11 10.66
C VAL A 256 13.82 27.22 11.40
N ALA A 257 13.43 28.48 11.19
CA ALA A 257 14.05 29.63 11.87
C ALA A 257 13.77 29.66 13.38
N ALA A 258 12.58 29.22 13.81
CA ALA A 258 12.19 29.18 15.21
C ALA A 258 12.73 27.97 15.99
N ALA A 259 13.31 26.99 15.29
CA ALA A 259 13.73 25.73 15.89
C ALA A 259 15.19 25.71 16.36
N SER A 260 15.43 24.91 17.40
CA SER A 260 16.75 24.68 18.00
C SER A 260 17.64 23.72 17.20
N LEU A 261 17.66 23.84 15.87
CA LEU A 261 18.46 22.97 15.01
C LEU A 261 19.95 23.36 15.03
N ASP A 262 20.82 22.41 14.77
CA ASP A 262 22.19 22.73 14.39
C ASP A 262 22.24 23.46 13.05
N GLU A 263 23.32 24.19 12.84
CA GLU A 263 23.46 25.07 11.68
C GLU A 263 23.50 24.33 10.33
N PRO A 264 24.24 23.20 10.17
CA PRO A 264 24.13 22.37 8.97
C PRO A 264 22.70 21.95 8.63
N THR A 265 21.95 21.40 9.59
CA THR A 265 20.58 20.94 9.39
C THR A 265 19.65 22.09 9.02
N ARG A 266 19.76 23.23 9.72
CA ARG A 266 19.00 24.45 9.40
C ARG A 266 19.22 24.90 7.97
N ARG A 267 20.48 24.95 7.51
CA ARG A 267 20.81 25.33 6.12
C ARG A 267 20.30 24.34 5.09
N ALA A 268 20.42 23.05 5.36
CA ALA A 268 19.93 22.00 4.47
C ALA A 268 18.40 22.09 4.31
N MET A 269 17.66 22.28 5.41
CA MET A 269 16.21 22.49 5.37
C MET A 269 15.82 23.74 4.58
N HIS A 270 16.43 24.92 4.82
CA HIS A 270 16.15 26.10 4.01
C HIS A 270 16.48 25.91 2.52
N THR A 271 17.48 25.10 2.21
CA THR A 271 17.81 24.75 0.82
C THR A 271 16.73 23.87 0.20
N LEU A 272 16.25 22.86 0.92
CA LEU A 272 15.12 22.02 0.52
C LEU A 272 13.86 22.87 0.26
N LEU A 273 13.51 23.77 1.18
CA LEU A 273 12.33 24.64 1.07
C LEU A 273 12.41 25.59 -0.13
N ARG A 274 13.61 26.12 -0.44
CA ARG A 274 13.84 26.95 -1.63
C ARG A 274 13.81 26.15 -2.92
N ARG A 275 14.24 24.89 -2.87
CA ARG A 275 14.25 23.99 -4.04
C ARG A 275 12.84 23.54 -4.42
N PHE A 276 11.96 23.37 -3.44
CA PHE A 276 10.61 22.87 -3.66
C PHE A 276 9.52 23.80 -3.09
N PRO A 277 9.47 25.08 -3.52
CA PRO A 277 8.62 26.09 -2.90
C PRO A 277 7.12 25.85 -3.08
N GLY A 278 6.74 25.03 -4.07
CA GLY A 278 5.36 24.66 -4.38
C GLY A 278 4.81 23.51 -3.54
N LEU A 279 5.63 22.88 -2.68
CA LEU A 279 5.19 21.77 -1.83
C LEU A 279 4.58 22.27 -0.53
N GLN A 280 3.70 21.45 0.04
CA GLN A 280 3.29 21.58 1.43
C GLN A 280 4.28 20.83 2.32
N TYR A 281 4.43 21.27 3.57
CA TYR A 281 5.31 20.66 4.55
C TYR A 281 4.53 20.33 5.81
N VAL A 282 4.93 19.25 6.44
CA VAL A 282 4.30 18.71 7.64
C VAL A 282 5.26 18.84 8.80
N ARG A 283 4.78 19.25 9.97
CA ARG A 283 5.52 19.14 11.23
C ARG A 283 4.65 18.54 12.32
N LEU A 284 5.30 17.92 13.30
CA LEU A 284 4.65 17.34 14.47
C LEU A 284 4.74 18.26 15.70
N SER A 285 3.77 18.17 16.59
CA SER A 285 3.82 18.79 17.91
C SER A 285 4.70 17.96 18.83
N ARG A 286 5.19 18.60 19.88
CA ARG A 286 5.93 17.90 20.95
C ARG A 286 5.09 16.81 21.61
N GLU A 287 3.80 17.06 21.82
CA GLU A 287 2.85 16.10 22.38
C GLU A 287 2.80 14.85 21.49
N ARG A 288 2.69 15.04 20.16
CA ARG A 288 2.60 13.95 19.19
C ARG A 288 3.85 13.09 19.13
N VAL A 289 5.04 13.72 19.14
CA VAL A 289 6.31 12.99 19.21
C VAL A 289 6.40 12.20 20.53
N ALA A 290 5.97 12.78 21.65
CA ALA A 290 5.98 12.10 22.95
C ALA A 290 5.02 10.90 23.00
N GLU A 291 3.79 11.05 22.49
CA GLU A 291 2.81 9.96 22.37
C GLU A 291 3.36 8.81 21.53
N TRP A 292 3.98 9.11 20.39
CA TRP A 292 4.59 8.09 19.52
C TRP A 292 5.70 7.31 20.24
N GLN A 293 6.58 8.02 20.94
CA GLN A 293 7.66 7.38 21.71
C GLN A 293 7.11 6.51 22.84
N GLN A 294 6.02 6.93 23.48
CA GLN A 294 5.35 6.16 24.53
C GLN A 294 4.66 4.91 23.97
N ALA A 295 3.94 5.03 22.85
CA ALA A 295 3.21 3.93 22.22
C ALA A 295 4.15 2.85 21.64
N THR A 296 5.32 3.26 21.17
CA THR A 296 6.30 2.36 20.56
C THR A 296 7.35 1.86 21.55
N GLY A 297 7.50 2.51 22.71
CA GLY A 297 8.61 2.27 23.64
C GLY A 297 9.97 2.75 23.11
N VAL A 298 9.99 3.48 22.00
CA VAL A 298 11.20 3.95 21.32
C VAL A 298 11.51 5.37 21.77
N VAL A 299 12.73 5.61 22.23
CA VAL A 299 13.22 6.96 22.55
C VAL A 299 14.09 7.44 21.39
N LEU A 300 13.65 8.49 20.70
CA LEU A 300 14.39 9.09 19.59
C LEU A 300 15.53 9.98 20.12
N PRO A 301 16.65 10.06 19.40
CA PRO A 301 17.66 11.09 19.62
C PRO A 301 17.03 12.49 19.58
N GLY A 302 17.47 13.38 20.47
CA GLY A 302 16.89 14.72 20.60
C GLY A 302 16.94 15.53 19.31
N TRP A 303 18.04 15.42 18.57
CA TRP A 303 18.21 16.08 17.27
C TRP A 303 17.18 15.63 16.23
N TYR A 304 16.81 14.35 16.25
CA TYR A 304 15.85 13.79 15.31
C TYR A 304 14.42 14.07 15.74
N ALA A 305 14.12 13.98 17.03
CA ALA A 305 12.82 14.42 17.57
C ALA A 305 12.54 15.90 17.25
N GLU A 306 13.55 16.77 17.36
CA GLU A 306 13.44 18.17 16.94
C GLU A 306 13.24 18.32 15.43
N THR A 307 13.91 17.52 14.63
CA THR A 307 13.72 17.49 13.17
C THR A 307 12.26 17.20 12.80
N LEU A 308 11.63 16.19 13.41
CA LEU A 308 10.21 15.85 13.17
C LEU A 308 9.26 16.97 13.62
N MET A 309 9.63 17.71 14.66
CA MET A 309 8.85 18.88 15.11
C MET A 309 8.98 20.09 14.18
N VAL A 310 9.90 20.05 13.20
CA VAL A 310 10.14 21.13 12.25
C VAL A 310 9.67 20.76 10.85
N LEU A 311 10.05 19.57 10.38
CA LEU A 311 9.73 19.06 9.05
C LEU A 311 9.80 17.54 9.10
N GLU A 312 8.63 16.90 9.21
CA GLU A 312 8.49 15.45 9.26
C GLU A 312 8.32 14.83 7.87
N ASP A 313 7.47 15.44 7.03
CA ASP A 313 7.19 14.96 5.68
C ASP A 313 6.96 16.14 4.70
N ILE A 314 7.03 15.82 3.41
CA ILE A 314 6.87 16.71 2.28
C ILE A 314 5.59 16.31 1.54
N ALA A 315 4.62 17.23 1.51
CA ALA A 315 3.27 17.16 0.95
C ALA A 315 2.21 16.49 1.82
N ALA A 316 1.25 17.31 2.24
CA ALA A 316 0.08 16.85 2.97
C ALA A 316 -0.80 15.99 2.05
N GLY A 317 -1.05 14.75 2.49
CA GLY A 317 -2.05 13.86 1.89
C GLY A 317 -1.73 13.28 0.52
N HIS A 318 -0.46 13.24 0.15
CA HIS A 318 0.03 12.37 -0.91
C HIS A 318 1.13 11.50 -0.31
N MET A 319 1.22 10.23 -0.71
CA MET A 319 2.44 9.48 -0.40
C MET A 319 3.59 10.18 -1.11
N SER A 320 4.55 10.67 -0.32
CA SER A 320 5.70 11.39 -0.82
C SER A 320 6.86 10.42 -0.98
N SER A 321 7.62 10.58 -2.05
CA SER A 321 8.87 9.86 -2.20
C SER A 321 9.92 10.81 -2.74
N VAL A 322 11.14 10.66 -2.26
CA VAL A 322 12.28 11.44 -2.68
C VAL A 322 13.26 10.57 -3.43
N ARG A 323 13.95 11.15 -4.39
CA ARG A 323 15.10 10.53 -5.02
C ARG A 323 16.33 11.34 -4.70
N PHE A 324 17.40 10.63 -4.36
CA PHE A 324 18.68 11.25 -4.06
C PHE A 324 19.53 11.41 -5.32
N ARG A 325 20.40 12.44 -5.35
CA ARG A 325 21.43 12.60 -6.38
C ARG A 325 22.63 11.67 -6.20
N GLY A 326 22.72 11.01 -5.04
CA GLY A 326 23.84 10.19 -4.60
C GLY A 326 23.83 10.01 -3.09
N PHE A 327 24.85 9.33 -2.59
CA PHE A 327 25.08 9.04 -1.17
C PHE A 327 26.52 9.45 -0.79
N ASP A 328 26.77 9.77 0.48
CA ASP A 328 28.12 10.12 0.94
C ASP A 328 29.04 8.88 0.95
N HIS A 329 28.44 7.72 1.20
CA HIS A 329 29.11 6.43 1.29
C HIS A 329 28.48 5.43 0.34
N ARG A 330 29.05 4.22 0.28
CA ARG A 330 28.48 3.12 -0.50
C ARG A 330 27.05 2.85 -0.02
N SER A 331 26.15 2.67 -0.98
CA SER A 331 24.77 2.25 -0.74
C SER A 331 24.48 0.93 -1.46
N ASN A 332 23.54 0.16 -0.92
CA ASN A 332 23.00 -1.04 -1.56
C ASN A 332 22.21 -0.72 -2.84
N VAL A 333 21.64 0.50 -2.92
CA VAL A 333 20.96 0.99 -4.13
C VAL A 333 21.93 1.24 -5.29
N GLY A 334 23.22 1.45 -4.99
CA GLY A 334 24.30 1.41 -5.97
C GLY A 334 24.02 2.20 -7.27
N SER A 335 24.07 1.50 -8.42
CA SER A 335 23.82 2.07 -9.76
C SER A 335 22.34 2.32 -10.07
N ALA A 336 21.40 1.87 -9.24
CA ALA A 336 19.97 2.07 -9.40
C ALA A 336 19.48 3.41 -8.81
N ILE A 337 20.40 4.29 -8.37
CA ILE A 337 20.07 5.55 -7.70
C ILE A 337 19.18 6.48 -8.53
N ASP A 338 19.30 6.45 -9.87
CA ASP A 338 18.47 7.25 -10.76
C ASP A 338 17.00 6.77 -10.80
N ASP A 339 16.76 5.51 -10.44
CA ASP A 339 15.42 4.89 -10.39
C ASP A 339 14.92 4.69 -8.95
N ALA A 340 15.72 5.04 -7.94
CA ALA A 340 15.41 4.74 -6.55
C ALA A 340 14.63 5.85 -5.84
N TRP A 341 13.36 5.55 -5.54
CA TRP A 341 12.47 6.41 -4.77
C TRP A 341 12.33 5.94 -3.32
N PHE A 342 12.70 6.81 -2.40
CA PHE A 342 12.64 6.58 -0.96
C PHE A 342 11.47 7.31 -0.35
N GLN A 343 10.63 6.60 0.38
CA GLN A 343 9.69 7.23 1.30
C GLN A 343 10.46 7.60 2.57
N LEU A 344 10.34 8.84 3.05
CA LEU A 344 10.97 9.31 4.28
C LEU A 344 9.92 9.63 5.36
N GLY A 345 10.35 9.66 6.61
CA GLY A 345 9.51 10.08 7.75
C GLY A 345 9.33 8.97 8.78
N VAL A 346 8.77 9.34 9.94
CA VAL A 346 8.49 8.40 11.03
C VAL A 346 7.05 7.90 10.95
N ILE A 347 6.13 8.72 10.45
CA ILE A 347 4.72 8.33 10.29
C ILE A 347 4.51 7.55 8.99
N SER A 348 5.34 7.80 7.97
CA SER A 348 5.19 7.25 6.62
C SER A 348 5.54 5.74 6.47
N PRO A 349 6.50 5.13 7.21
CA PRO A 349 6.78 3.69 7.06
C PRO A 349 6.53 2.77 8.29
N MET A 350 6.17 3.30 9.47
CA MET A 350 6.44 2.57 10.74
C MET A 350 5.33 1.64 11.27
N GLY A 351 4.21 1.48 10.57
CA GLY A 351 3.23 0.44 10.91
C GLY A 351 3.78 -0.98 10.72
N ALA A 352 4.71 -1.15 9.77
CA ALA A 352 5.23 -2.45 9.36
C ALA A 352 6.48 -2.91 10.14
N TYR A 353 7.15 -2.04 10.93
CA TYR A 353 8.50 -2.32 11.44
C TYR A 353 8.68 -2.08 12.96
N GLN A 354 7.61 -2.04 13.76
CA GLN A 354 7.71 -1.89 15.22
C GLN A 354 8.64 -2.95 15.87
N HIS A 355 8.67 -4.16 15.32
CA HIS A 355 9.56 -5.26 15.75
C HIS A 355 11.04 -5.02 15.43
N VAL A 356 11.37 -4.13 14.49
CA VAL A 356 12.74 -3.76 14.11
C VAL A 356 13.40 -2.95 15.20
N VAL A 357 12.66 -2.03 15.82
CA VAL A 357 13.24 -1.13 16.82
C VAL A 357 13.59 -1.86 18.11
N GLU A 358 12.73 -2.79 18.53
CA GLU A 358 12.87 -3.54 19.80
C GLU A 358 14.13 -4.41 19.85
N HIS A 359 14.68 -4.84 18.71
CA HIS A 359 15.80 -5.80 18.65
C HIS A 359 17.04 -5.32 17.88
N SER A 360 16.94 -4.26 17.07
CA SER A 360 18.06 -3.80 16.23
C SER A 360 18.85 -2.63 16.81
N GLY A 361 18.28 -1.86 17.74
CA GLY A 361 18.86 -0.59 18.22
C GLY A 361 18.98 0.50 17.15
N TYR A 362 18.22 0.38 16.06
CA TYR A 362 18.07 1.37 15.01
C TYR A 362 16.57 1.67 14.78
N ALA A 363 16.23 2.90 14.43
CA ALA A 363 14.89 3.27 13.99
C ALA A 363 14.88 3.53 12.50
N VAL A 364 13.99 2.86 11.77
CA VAL A 364 13.80 3.08 10.33
C VAL A 364 13.17 4.47 10.14
N MET A 365 13.75 5.23 9.21
CA MET A 365 13.34 6.58 8.85
C MET A 365 13.03 6.73 7.35
N GLY A 366 13.31 5.70 6.55
CA GLY A 366 12.92 5.67 5.15
C GLY A 366 13.12 4.33 4.49
N ILE A 367 12.42 4.11 3.37
CA ILE A 367 12.37 2.82 2.68
C ILE A 367 12.40 3.04 1.16
N TRP A 368 13.23 2.28 0.46
CA TRP A 368 13.19 2.18 -1.00
C TRP A 368 12.10 1.21 -1.44
N LEU A 369 11.21 1.65 -2.32
CA LEU A 369 10.00 0.92 -2.68
C LEU A 369 10.17 -0.06 -3.87
N GLU A 370 11.08 0.19 -4.82
CA GLU A 370 11.04 -0.44 -6.18
C GLU A 370 12.00 -1.60 -6.44
N GLY A 371 12.93 -1.91 -5.54
CA GLY A 371 13.85 -3.02 -5.69
C GLY A 371 14.45 -3.38 -4.35
N GLU A 372 14.49 -4.67 -4.00
CA GLU A 372 15.32 -5.22 -2.91
C GLU A 372 15.39 -4.35 -1.64
N SER A 373 14.21 -4.06 -1.07
CA SER A 373 13.92 -3.64 0.31
C SER A 373 15.05 -2.97 1.12
N SER A 374 15.61 -1.85 0.65
CA SER A 374 16.61 -1.08 1.42
C SER A 374 15.96 -0.12 2.41
N ASN A 375 16.42 -0.14 3.66
CA ASN A 375 15.90 0.70 4.74
C ASN A 375 16.97 1.70 5.21
N LEU A 376 16.59 2.98 5.24
CA LEU A 376 17.35 4.03 5.90
C LEU A 376 16.98 4.09 7.38
N ALA A 377 17.97 4.23 8.24
CA ALA A 377 17.75 4.20 9.68
C ALA A 377 18.69 5.11 10.47
N ILE A 378 18.25 5.49 11.66
CA ILE A 378 19.04 6.22 12.65
C ILE A 378 19.47 5.29 13.79
N ASN A 379 20.63 5.56 14.36
CA ASN A 379 21.15 4.82 15.50
C ASN A 379 20.46 5.27 16.80
N LEU A 380 19.86 4.35 17.54
CA LEU A 380 19.22 4.64 18.84
C LEU A 380 20.14 4.40 20.03
N ARG A 381 21.27 3.73 19.82
CA ARG A 381 22.23 3.39 20.90
C ARG A 381 23.10 4.56 21.29
N ASP A 382 23.33 5.48 20.35
CA ASP A 382 24.12 6.69 20.55
C ASP A 382 23.27 7.91 20.17
N PRO A 383 22.75 8.67 21.15
CA PRO A 383 21.87 9.80 20.89
C PRO A 383 22.58 10.99 20.22
N GLU A 384 23.92 11.02 20.22
CA GLU A 384 24.72 12.04 19.55
C GLU A 384 25.08 11.65 18.11
N ASP A 385 24.83 10.39 17.72
CA ASP A 385 25.08 9.91 16.36
C ASP A 385 24.03 10.47 15.40
N ARG A 386 24.50 11.23 14.42
CA ARG A 386 23.68 11.93 13.42
C ARG A 386 23.74 11.28 12.05
N ARG A 387 24.55 10.23 11.89
CA ARG A 387 24.74 9.51 10.63
C ARG A 387 23.48 8.72 10.30
N ILE A 388 23.25 8.56 9.00
CA ILE A 388 22.16 7.74 8.49
C ILE A 388 22.73 6.43 8.01
N TYR A 389 22.09 5.34 8.41
CA TYR A 389 22.49 3.99 8.13
C TYR A 389 21.58 3.33 7.10
N GLU A 390 22.11 2.34 6.39
CA GLU A 390 21.37 1.52 5.44
C GLU A 390 21.51 0.04 5.81
N PHE A 391 20.40 -0.70 5.68
CA PHE A 391 20.38 -2.17 5.75
C PHE A 391 19.26 -2.76 4.89
N GLU A 392 19.43 -4.00 4.43
CA GLU A 392 18.41 -4.72 3.64
C GLU A 392 17.33 -5.30 4.55
N ALA A 393 16.08 -5.32 4.12
CA ALA A 393 15.00 -5.94 4.88
C ALA A 393 15.24 -7.44 5.12
N ASP A 394 15.94 -8.13 4.22
CA ASP A 394 16.29 -9.55 4.36
C ASP A 394 17.33 -9.81 5.46
N ASP A 395 18.09 -8.77 5.86
CA ASP A 395 18.96 -8.82 7.03
C ASP A 395 18.16 -8.79 8.34
N MET A 396 16.84 -8.65 8.31
CA MET A 396 16.01 -8.69 9.52
C MET A 396 15.75 -10.13 9.97
N GLY A 397 16.07 -10.43 11.23
CA GLY A 397 15.75 -11.68 11.89
C GLY A 397 14.96 -11.48 13.18
N GLU A 398 14.41 -12.58 13.72
CA GLU A 398 13.62 -12.58 14.97
C GLU A 398 14.38 -12.05 16.21
N ARG A 399 15.72 -11.94 16.13
CA ARG A 399 16.60 -11.47 17.22
C ARG A 399 17.31 -10.15 16.90
N GLY A 400 16.88 -9.43 15.87
CA GLY A 400 17.53 -8.21 15.38
C GLY A 400 18.21 -8.40 14.02
N LEU A 401 19.08 -7.45 13.65
CA LEU A 401 19.75 -7.45 12.35
C LEU A 401 20.84 -8.53 12.27
N ARG A 402 20.81 -9.33 11.20
CA ARG A 402 21.77 -10.38 10.86
C ARG A 402 23.12 -9.81 10.43
N GLN A 403 23.11 -8.63 9.82
CA GLN A 403 24.28 -7.86 9.42
C GLN A 403 24.27 -6.48 10.06
N GLN A 404 25.44 -5.88 10.26
CA GLN A 404 25.51 -4.52 10.79
C GLN A 404 25.10 -3.52 9.69
N PRO A 405 24.21 -2.56 9.98
CA PRO A 405 23.97 -1.44 9.09
C PRO A 405 25.27 -0.69 8.81
N HIS A 406 25.39 -0.18 7.61
CA HIS A 406 26.53 0.66 7.22
C HIS A 406 26.06 2.11 7.04
N VAL A 407 26.98 3.05 7.25
CA VAL A 407 26.69 4.48 7.08
C VAL A 407 26.52 4.75 5.59
N VAL A 408 25.48 5.50 5.23
CA VAL A 408 25.17 5.92 3.86
C VAL A 408 25.17 7.46 3.72
N PHE A 409 24.82 8.19 4.78
CA PHE A 409 24.99 9.64 4.86
C PHE A 409 25.73 10.04 6.15
N ASP A 410 26.63 11.02 6.04
CA ASP A 410 27.42 11.55 7.16
C ASP A 410 26.55 12.28 8.19
N SER A 411 25.40 12.78 7.77
CA SER A 411 24.42 13.41 8.64
C SER A 411 23.03 13.47 8.01
N TYR A 412 22.00 13.73 8.82
CA TYR A 412 20.67 14.07 8.30
C TYR A 412 20.68 15.32 7.40
N ALA A 413 21.51 16.32 7.73
CA ALA A 413 21.71 17.49 6.87
C ALA A 413 22.23 17.08 5.48
N SER A 414 23.20 16.17 5.43
CA SER A 414 23.71 15.64 4.16
C SER A 414 22.62 14.89 3.38
N LEU A 415 21.82 14.06 4.04
CA LEU A 415 20.69 13.38 3.41
C LEU A 415 19.75 14.39 2.72
N LEU A 416 19.38 15.47 3.42
CA LEU A 416 18.51 16.51 2.86
C LEU A 416 19.14 17.21 1.65
N GLU A 417 20.44 17.51 1.69
CA GLU A 417 21.18 18.10 0.56
C GLU A 417 21.28 17.18 -0.66
N HIS A 418 21.14 15.86 -0.44
CA HIS A 418 21.12 14.87 -1.51
C HIS A 418 19.75 14.74 -2.18
N ILE A 419 18.66 15.25 -1.59
CA ILE A 419 17.33 15.20 -2.21
C ILE A 419 17.34 16.00 -3.52
N ARG A 420 17.12 15.29 -4.63
CA ARG A 420 17.13 15.82 -6.00
C ARG A 420 15.73 16.09 -6.51
N SER A 421 14.82 15.14 -6.31
CA SER A 421 13.44 15.23 -6.79
C SER A 421 12.48 14.67 -5.73
N VAL A 422 11.25 15.17 -5.76
CA VAL A 422 10.13 14.72 -4.91
C VAL A 422 8.99 14.31 -5.83
N GLN A 423 8.36 13.18 -5.55
CA GLN A 423 7.19 12.66 -6.23
C GLN A 423 6.02 12.59 -5.25
N LEU A 424 4.83 12.98 -5.72
CA LEU A 424 3.59 12.96 -4.94
C LEU A 424 2.61 11.96 -5.57
N GLY A 425 2.07 11.04 -4.77
CA GLY A 425 1.04 10.09 -5.20
C GLY A 425 1.59 8.71 -5.54
N GLY A 426 0.83 7.67 -5.17
CA GLY A 426 1.20 6.27 -5.38
C GLY A 426 0.83 5.80 -6.77
N ALA A 427 1.82 5.72 -7.65
CA ALA A 427 1.75 4.89 -8.86
C ALA A 427 3.15 4.37 -9.15
N MET A 428 3.54 3.28 -8.49
CA MET A 428 4.72 2.53 -8.91
C MET A 428 4.31 1.54 -9.98
N ARG A 429 4.25 2.03 -11.22
CA ARG A 429 4.94 1.41 -12.36
C ARG A 429 4.69 2.05 -13.72
N ASP A 430 3.61 2.80 -13.95
CA ASP A 430 3.26 3.20 -15.33
C ASP A 430 2.56 4.58 -15.44
N ALA A 431 2.86 5.52 -14.55
CA ALA A 431 2.43 6.90 -14.80
C ALA A 431 3.23 7.48 -15.98
N PRO A 432 2.59 8.08 -17.01
CA PRO A 432 3.32 8.78 -18.05
C PRO A 432 4.22 9.85 -17.41
N PRO A 433 5.36 10.22 -18.05
CA PRO A 433 6.28 11.24 -17.54
C PRO A 433 5.62 12.59 -17.19
N GLU A 434 4.37 12.79 -17.60
CA GLU A 434 3.58 14.01 -17.38
C GLU A 434 2.86 14.03 -16.00
N ALA A 435 2.95 12.95 -15.20
CA ALA A 435 2.58 12.95 -13.78
C ALA A 435 3.80 13.11 -12.85
N ILE A 436 4.97 13.38 -13.41
CA ILE A 436 6.12 13.94 -12.69
C ILE A 436 5.79 15.42 -12.49
N ILE A 437 5.65 15.86 -11.24
CA ILE A 437 5.80 17.30 -10.97
C ILE A 437 7.28 17.60 -11.19
N ASP A 438 7.63 17.91 -12.44
CA ASP A 438 8.75 18.79 -12.72
C ASP A 438 8.34 20.14 -12.12
N ALA A 439 8.67 20.33 -10.84
CA ALA A 439 8.72 21.65 -10.27
C ALA A 439 9.88 22.39 -10.96
N ILE A 440 9.57 22.96 -12.12
CA ILE A 440 10.20 24.12 -12.75
C ILE A 440 11.72 24.20 -12.50
N VAL A 441 12.49 23.45 -13.29
CA VAL A 441 13.84 23.89 -13.68
C VAL A 441 13.72 24.42 -15.10
N GLU A 442 13.26 25.67 -15.24
CA GLU A 442 13.57 26.59 -16.36
C GLU A 442 12.87 27.95 -16.18
N ALA A 443 13.16 28.65 -15.09
CA ALA A 443 12.81 30.08 -14.96
C ALA A 443 13.82 30.85 -14.09
N ALA A 444 15.11 30.62 -14.29
CA ALA A 444 16.17 31.49 -13.74
C ALA A 444 17.33 31.81 -14.70
N ASP A 445 17.34 31.28 -15.92
CA ASP A 445 18.39 31.58 -16.94
C ASP A 445 17.85 32.32 -18.18
N ALA A 446 16.67 32.94 -18.11
CA ALA A 446 16.09 33.69 -19.24
C ALA A 446 15.48 35.06 -18.86
N SER A 447 15.94 35.70 -17.78
CA SER A 447 15.59 37.09 -17.48
C SER A 447 16.74 37.93 -16.91
N GLU A 448 17.97 37.70 -17.38
CA GLU A 448 18.99 38.76 -17.46
C GLU A 448 19.37 38.93 -18.93
N GLY A 449 18.55 39.75 -19.60
CA GLY A 449 18.95 40.56 -20.75
C GLY A 449 19.05 42.01 -20.29
#